data_AF-A0ABD6QTT6-F1
#
_entry.id   AF-A0ABD6QTT6-F1
#
_cell.length_a   1.000
_cell.length_b   1.000
_cell.length_c   1.000
_cell.angle_alpha   90.00
_cell.angle_beta   90.00
_cell.angle_gamma   90.00
#
_symmetry.space_group_name_H-M   'P 1'
#
loop_
_entity.id
_entity.type
_entity.pdbx_description
1 polymer ?
#
loop_
_entity_poly.entity_id
_entity_poly.type
_entity_poly.pdbx_seq_one_letter_code
_entity_poly.pdbx_strand_id
1 'polypeptide(L)'
;MVADAPTLKADAHPAATYFAEQLQSLMSQHRVRLPGGKTRRLTPLRLQRMLAEKYPGRLSQSQMYRLHRAEALPYVDDICMFADFFEVSPRLFVSD
;
A
#
# COMPACT_ATOMS: atom_id res chain seq x y z
N MET A 1 -13.09 -29.10 -27.13
CA MET A 1 -12.97 -27.64 -27.05
C MET A 1 -13.14 -27.25 -25.60
N VAL A 2 -12.03 -26.96 -24.91
CA VAL A 2 -12.08 -26.48 -23.53
C VAL A 2 -12.45 -25.01 -23.61
N ALA A 3 -13.61 -24.64 -23.08
CA ALA A 3 -14.02 -23.26 -22.99
C ALA A 3 -13.08 -22.56 -22.00
N ASP A 4 -12.27 -21.64 -22.52
CA ASP A 4 -11.52 -20.67 -21.72
C ASP A 4 -12.57 -19.79 -21.03
N ALA A 5 -12.76 -20.00 -19.73
CA ALA A 5 -13.59 -19.13 -18.92
C ALA A 5 -12.87 -17.77 -18.84
N PRO A 6 -13.50 -16.66 -19.25
CA PRO A 6 -12.90 -15.36 -19.03
C PRO A 6 -12.75 -15.20 -17.51
N THR A 7 -11.51 -15.26 -17.03
CA THR A 7 -11.20 -14.91 -15.65
C THR A 7 -11.46 -13.42 -15.56
N LEU A 8 -12.69 -13.05 -15.20
CA LEU A 8 -13.06 -11.71 -14.79
C LEU A 8 -12.10 -11.35 -13.65
N LYS A 9 -11.02 -10.64 -13.96
CA LYS A 9 -10.43 -9.71 -12.99
C LYS A 9 -11.58 -8.78 -12.67
N ALA A 10 -12.30 -9.05 -11.58
CA ALA A 10 -13.26 -8.12 -11.04
C ALA A 10 -12.56 -6.75 -11.02
N ASP A 11 -13.05 -5.81 -11.82
CA ASP A 11 -12.42 -4.52 -12.00
C ASP A 11 -12.13 -3.94 -10.61
N ALA A 12 -10.85 -3.65 -10.35
CA ALA A 12 -10.42 -3.18 -9.05
C ALA A 12 -11.24 -1.94 -8.68
N HIS A 13 -11.76 -1.91 -7.46
CA HIS A 13 -12.62 -0.81 -7.02
C HIS A 13 -11.88 0.53 -7.19
N PRO A 14 -12.49 1.59 -7.76
CA PRO A 14 -11.79 2.85 -8.06
C PRO A 14 -11.02 3.43 -6.87
N ALA A 15 -11.63 3.40 -5.67
CA ALA A 15 -10.97 3.82 -4.44
C ALA A 15 -9.73 2.97 -4.06
N ALA A 16 -9.76 1.65 -4.30
CA ALA A 16 -8.60 0.79 -4.07
C ALA A 16 -7.48 1.11 -5.06
N THR A 17 -7.83 1.36 -6.33
CA THR A 17 -6.88 1.77 -7.37
C THR A 17 -6.22 3.10 -7.01
N TYR A 18 -7.01 4.13 -6.70
CA TYR A 18 -6.50 5.44 -6.31
C TYR A 18 -5.60 5.37 -5.08
N PHE A 19 -6.03 4.66 -4.04
CA PHE A 19 -5.23 4.43 -2.84
C PHE A 19 -3.89 3.76 -3.17
N ALA A 20 -3.91 2.70 -3.97
CA ALA A 20 -2.72 1.95 -4.35
C ALA A 20 -1.73 2.80 -5.15
N GLU A 21 -2.22 3.64 -6.06
CA GLU A 21 -1.39 4.57 -6.84
C GLU A 21 -0.69 5.59 -5.95
N GLN A 22 -1.42 6.20 -5.01
CA GLN A 22 -0.84 7.16 -4.06
C GLN A 22 0.18 6.50 -3.13
N LEU A 23 -0.12 5.31 -2.64
CA LEU A 23 0.80 4.52 -1.83
C LEU A 23 2.09 4.18 -2.60
N GLN A 24 1.97 3.71 -3.84
CA GLN A 24 3.12 3.40 -4.70
C GLN A 24 3.95 4.65 -5.01
N SER A 25 3.29 5.78 -5.25
CA SER A 25 3.95 7.09 -5.47
C SER A 25 4.80 7.48 -4.26
N LEU A 26 4.23 7.48 -3.05
CA LEU A 26 4.96 7.78 -1.81
C LEU A 26 6.12 6.81 -1.59
N MET A 27 5.89 5.51 -1.75
CA MET A 27 6.94 4.50 -1.61
C MET A 27 8.11 4.70 -2.58
N SER A 28 7.85 5.22 -3.79
CA SER A 28 8.88 5.49 -4.79
C SER A 28 9.77 6.68 -4.42
N GLN A 29 9.20 7.66 -3.71
CA GLN A 29 9.88 8.86 -3.22
C GLN A 29 10.63 8.57 -1.92
N HIS A 30 10.13 7.65 -1.09
CA HIS A 30 10.76 7.23 0.15
C HIS A 30 12.00 6.36 -0.11
N ARG A 31 13.15 6.95 0.22
CA ARG A 31 14.48 6.35 0.09
C ARG A 31 14.99 5.92 1.47
N VAL A 32 15.08 4.62 1.70
CA VAL A 32 15.61 4.07 2.97
C VAL A 32 17.11 3.90 2.86
N ARG A 33 17.87 4.50 3.80
CA ARG A 33 19.31 4.26 3.94
C ARG A 33 19.55 2.92 4.63
N LEU A 34 20.36 2.09 3.99
CA LEU A 34 20.84 0.82 4.55
C LEU A 34 22.15 1.02 5.31
N PRO A 35 22.48 0.13 6.26
CA PRO A 35 23.83 0.02 6.79
C PRO A 35 24.84 -0.11 5.64
N GLY A 36 25.82 0.80 5.58
CA GLY A 36 26.77 0.89 4.47
C GLY A 36 26.43 1.94 3.40
N GLY A 37 25.49 2.87 3.67
CA GLY A 37 25.26 4.07 2.85
C GLY A 37 24.47 3.86 1.55
N LYS A 38 24.12 2.61 1.22
CA LYS A 38 23.28 2.30 0.06
C LYS A 38 21.84 2.75 0.32
N THR A 39 21.24 3.41 -0.65
CA THR A 39 19.84 3.83 -0.58
C THR A 39 18.99 2.89 -1.43
N ARG A 40 17.94 2.31 -0.85
CA ARG A 40 17.02 1.40 -1.57
C ARG A 40 15.60 1.94 -1.56
N ARG A 41 14.85 1.67 -2.63
CA ARG A 41 13.39 1.93 -2.68
C ARG A 41 12.70 1.15 -1.57
N LEU A 42 11.67 1.77 -0.98
CA LEU A 42 10.84 1.13 0.02
C LEU A 42 10.00 0.02 -0.64
N THR A 43 10.12 -1.22 -0.17
CA THR A 43 9.32 -2.34 -0.65
C THR A 43 8.07 -2.54 0.23
N PRO A 44 7.00 -3.19 -0.27
CA PRO A 44 5.78 -3.39 0.53
C PRO A 44 6.07 -4.14 1.84
N LEU A 45 6.89 -5.20 1.78
CA LEU A 45 7.30 -5.94 2.97
C LEU A 45 8.08 -5.08 3.97
N ARG A 46 8.96 -4.19 3.48
CA ARG A 46 9.73 -3.32 4.38
C ARG A 46 8.83 -2.28 5.04
N LEU A 47 7.92 -1.68 4.27
CA LEU A 47 6.92 -0.76 4.81
C LEU A 47 6.06 -1.45 5.87
N GLN A 48 5.56 -2.65 5.60
CA GLN A 48 4.78 -3.41 6.59
C GLN A 48 5.56 -3.63 7.90
N ARG A 49 6.85 -3.98 7.82
CA ARG A 49 7.68 -4.15 9.02
C ARG A 49 7.84 -2.85 9.81
N MET A 50 8.09 -1.74 9.12
CA MET A 50 8.21 -0.42 9.76
C MET A 50 6.88 0.02 10.40
N LEU A 51 5.75 -0.25 9.73
CA LEU A 51 4.42 0.00 10.30
C LEU A 51 4.14 -0.89 11.50
N ALA A 52 4.56 -2.16 11.48
CA ALA A 52 4.36 -3.07 12.61
C ALA A 52 5.15 -2.68 13.87
N GLU A 53 6.28 -1.97 13.72
CA GLU A 53 7.04 -1.40 14.83
C GLU A 53 6.26 -0.26 15.52
N LYS A 54 5.61 0.62 14.74
CA LYS A 54 4.83 1.76 15.26
C LYS A 54 3.39 1.40 15.64
N TYR A 55 2.77 0.45 14.93
CA TYR A 55 1.38 0.02 15.09
C TYR A 55 1.27 -1.52 15.10
N PRO A 56 1.67 -2.17 16.21
CA PRO A 56 1.71 -3.63 16.28
C PRO A 56 0.33 -4.25 16.04
N GLY A 57 0.29 -5.28 15.19
CA GLY A 57 -0.92 -6.05 14.89
C GLY A 57 -1.94 -5.37 13.96
N ARG A 58 -1.73 -4.12 13.56
CA ARG A 58 -2.70 -3.39 12.72
C ARG A 58 -2.75 -3.84 11.26
N LEU A 59 -1.61 -4.24 10.70
CA LEU A 59 -1.51 -4.60 9.28
C LEU A 59 -0.66 -5.86 9.06
N SER A 60 -1.28 -6.90 8.48
CA SER A 60 -0.56 -8.12 8.09
C SER A 60 0.22 -7.93 6.78
N GLN A 61 1.20 -8.80 6.51
CA GLN A 61 1.92 -8.81 5.23
C GLN A 61 0.98 -9.05 4.04
N SER A 62 0.06 -10.00 4.16
CA SER A 62 -0.91 -10.30 3.09
C SER A 62 -1.82 -9.11 2.80
N GLN A 63 -2.30 -8.41 3.84
CA GLN A 63 -3.12 -7.21 3.67
C GLN A 63 -2.33 -6.06 3.04
N MET A 64 -1.07 -5.84 3.44
CA MET A 64 -0.18 -4.86 2.80
C MET A 64 -0.07 -5.09 1.29
N TYR A 65 0.14 -6.33 0.86
CA TYR A 65 0.24 -6.66 -0.57
C TYR A 65 -1.08 -6.50 -1.31
N ARG A 66 -2.21 -6.81 -0.67
CA ARG A 66 -3.53 -6.60 -1.27
C ARG A 66 -3.81 -5.10 -1.47
N LEU A 67 -3.56 -4.28 -0.45
CA LEU A 67 -3.69 -2.83 -0.53
C LEU A 67 -2.77 -2.24 -1.61
N HIS A 68 -1.51 -2.65 -1.64
CA HIS A 68 -0.54 -2.19 -2.63
C HIS A 68 -0.93 -2.56 -4.07
N ARG A 69 -1.65 -3.66 -4.29
CA ARG A 69 -2.08 -4.15 -5.61
C ARG A 69 -3.53 -3.80 -5.97
N ALA A 70 -4.18 -2.94 -5.18
CA ALA A 70 -5.60 -2.60 -5.33
C ALA A 70 -6.55 -3.83 -5.25
N GLU A 71 -6.15 -4.89 -4.55
CA GLU A 71 -6.94 -6.11 -4.33
C GLU A 71 -7.77 -6.04 -3.04
N ALA A 72 -7.63 -4.98 -2.24
CA ALA A 72 -8.42 -4.71 -1.06
C ALA A 72 -8.73 -3.21 -0.94
N LEU A 73 -9.92 -2.90 -0.42
CA LEU A 73 -10.27 -1.54 -0.03
C LEU A 73 -9.56 -1.17 1.29
N PRO A 74 -8.97 0.03 1.40
CA PRO A 74 -8.46 0.53 2.66
C PRO A 74 -9.61 0.94 3.58
N TYR A 75 -9.47 0.71 4.88
CA TYR A 75 -10.32 1.34 5.89
C TYR A 75 -9.83 2.75 6.23
N VAL A 76 -10.66 3.56 6.89
CA VAL A 76 -10.28 4.90 7.36
C VAL A 76 -9.06 4.82 8.29
N ASP A 77 -9.01 3.82 9.18
CA ASP A 77 -7.85 3.59 10.05
C ASP A 77 -6.57 3.29 9.26
N ASP A 78 -6.67 2.53 8.16
CA ASP A 78 -5.53 2.26 7.28
C ASP A 78 -5.03 3.57 6.66
N ILE A 79 -5.94 4.39 6.11
CA ILE A 79 -5.62 5.68 5.50
C ILE A 79 -4.90 6.59 6.50
N CYS A 80 -5.44 6.73 7.71
CA CYS A 80 -4.83 7.55 8.76
C CYS A 80 -3.44 7.03 9.16
N MET A 81 -3.28 5.71 9.28
CA MET A 81 -2.00 5.09 9.62
C MET A 81 -0.94 5.33 8.53
N PHE A 82 -1.27 5.14 7.25
CA PHE A 82 -0.34 5.41 6.15
C PHE A 82 -0.01 6.90 6.05
N ALA A 83 -1.00 7.77 6.22
CA ALA A 83 -0.79 9.21 6.21
C ALA A 83 0.15 9.68 7.33
N ASP A 84 -0.05 9.18 8.55
CA ASP A 84 0.83 9.48 9.70
C ASP A 84 2.25 8.91 9.51
N PHE A 85 2.40 7.72 8.89
CA PHE A 85 3.71 7.17 8.59
C PHE A 85 4.49 7.99 7.54
N PHE A 86 3.80 8.49 6.52
CA PHE A 86 4.40 9.28 5.45
C PHE A 86 4.41 10.79 5.72
N GLU A 87 3.90 11.23 6.87
CA GLU A 87 3.78 12.64 7.26
C GLU A 87 3.01 13.49 6.21
N VAL A 88 1.93 12.93 5.66
CA VAL A 88 1.05 13.58 4.67
C VAL A 88 -0.38 13.71 5.18
N SER A 89 -1.21 14.51 4.49
CA SER A 89 -2.64 14.57 4.79
C SER A 89 -3.36 13.27 4.41
N PRO A 90 -4.27 12.73 5.24
CA PRO A 90 -5.13 11.59 4.88
C PRO A 90 -5.95 11.80 3.61
N ARG A 91 -6.27 13.07 3.27
CA ARG A 91 -7.00 13.44 2.05
C ARG A 91 -6.25 13.04 0.78
N LEU A 92 -4.93 12.89 0.83
CA LEU A 92 -4.15 12.43 -0.32
C LEU A 92 -4.60 11.05 -0.83
N PHE A 93 -5.14 10.21 0.05
CA PHE A 93 -5.55 8.85 -0.28
C PHE A 93 -7.01 8.73 -0.70
N VAL A 94 -7.77 9.84 -0.71
CA VAL A 94 -9.19 9.87 -1.04
C VAL A 94 -9.38 10.74 -2.27
N SER A 95 -9.98 10.19 -3.32
CA SER A 95 -10.40 11.00 -4.47
C SER A 95 -11.54 11.92 -4.04
N ASP A 96 -11.52 13.17 -4.54
CA ASP A 96 -12.68 14.07 -4.49
C ASP A 96 -13.91 13.43 -5.16
#